data_AF-A0A7R9HR67-F1
#
_entry.id   AF-A0A7R9HR67-F1
#
_cell.length_a   1.000
_cell.length_b   1.000
_cell.length_c   1.000
_cell.angle_alpha   90.00
_cell.angle_beta   90.00
_cell.angle_gamma   90.00
#
_symmetry.space_group_name_H-M   'P 1'
#
loop_
_entity.id
_entity.type
_entity.pdbx_description
1 polymer ?
#
loop_
_entity_poly.entity_id
_entity_poly.type
_entity_poly.pdbx_seq_one_letter_code
_entity_poly.pdbx_strand_id
1 'polypeptide(L)'
;MTLVYCFLLLMWDVLHTHTLIRNEKACRALFTQLTGCASFPLKFCGVRWLENAKCFQRALQIWDHVVKFLKEAKLPKTKPVETLKRAACDPFLKCKLPFCKTIADECQPFLQWFQTSKPMTSYLFEAVEKLLRYLMNRCVKPDLMKCTGPKLLSIDTKKSGNLILSKNIDIGFATKRLLGGTAITVTERRKLEFIHECRSMLTTMISKLQKRSPLKQKAVREYLKESKERRELKVALRETADKCEDIPIIIGGKEFRTNNIRYQTMDQYHYHQSPAFVEIAIICEC
;
A
#
# COMPACT_ATOMS: atom_id res chain seq x y z
N MET A 1 -5.19 -2.52 24.69
CA MET A 1 -4.14 -3.07 23.81
C MET A 1 -4.73 -3.68 22.53
N THR A 2 -5.84 -3.14 21.96
CA THR A 2 -6.81 -4.05 21.30
C THR A 2 -7.57 -3.51 20.06
N LEU A 3 -7.08 -2.49 19.36
CA LEU A 3 -7.81 -1.94 18.18
C LEU A 3 -7.09 -2.13 16.83
N VAL A 4 -5.75 -2.11 16.83
CA VAL A 4 -4.94 -2.47 15.63
C VAL A 4 -5.03 -3.97 15.32
N TYR A 5 -5.29 -4.79 16.34
CA TYR A 5 -5.42 -6.23 16.21
C TYR A 5 -6.61 -6.64 15.33
N CYS A 6 -7.76 -5.96 15.38
CA CYS A 6 -8.93 -6.32 14.56
C CYS A 6 -8.65 -6.26 13.05
N PHE A 7 -7.84 -5.31 12.61
CA PHE A 7 -7.48 -5.17 11.19
C PHE A 7 -6.25 -5.98 10.79
N LEU A 8 -5.32 -6.20 11.70
CA LEU A 8 -4.28 -7.22 11.51
C LEU A 8 -4.91 -8.62 11.36
N LEU A 9 -5.93 -8.94 12.17
CA LEU A 9 -6.69 -10.19 12.06
C LEU A 9 -7.36 -10.31 10.69
N LEU A 10 -7.96 -9.24 10.15
CA LEU A 10 -8.50 -9.25 8.78
C LEU A 10 -7.43 -9.62 7.75
N MET A 11 -6.22 -9.10 7.87
CA MET A 11 -5.12 -9.46 6.96
C MET A 11 -4.77 -10.95 7.06
N TRP A 12 -4.79 -11.49 8.28
CA TRP A 12 -4.64 -12.93 8.50
C TRP A 12 -5.82 -13.69 7.88
N ASP A 13 -7.06 -13.22 8.00
CA ASP A 13 -8.23 -13.88 7.43
C ASP A 13 -8.12 -13.97 5.89
N VAL A 14 -7.76 -12.88 5.22
CA VAL A 14 -7.54 -12.86 3.77
C VAL A 14 -6.36 -13.77 3.40
N LEU A 15 -5.26 -13.74 4.16
CA LEU A 15 -4.13 -14.65 3.95
C LEU A 15 -4.52 -16.12 4.11
N HIS A 16 -5.33 -16.46 5.12
CA HIS A 16 -5.76 -17.83 5.37
C HIS A 16 -6.75 -18.31 4.32
N THR A 17 -7.64 -17.45 3.77
CA THR A 17 -8.45 -17.84 2.60
C THR A 17 -7.56 -18.22 1.43
N HIS A 18 -6.51 -17.44 1.17
CA HIS A 18 -5.52 -17.75 0.15
C HIS A 18 -4.79 -19.07 0.43
N THR A 19 -4.28 -19.27 1.64
CA THR A 19 -3.53 -20.49 1.97
C THR A 19 -4.40 -21.75 1.87
N LEU A 20 -5.63 -21.71 2.39
CA LEU A 20 -6.52 -22.88 2.40
C LEU A 20 -7.07 -23.18 1.00
N ILE A 21 -7.64 -22.17 0.34
CA ILE A 21 -8.38 -22.39 -0.91
C ILE A 21 -7.45 -22.33 -2.11
N ARG A 22 -6.45 -21.45 -2.19
CA ARG A 22 -5.67 -21.28 -3.43
C ARG A 22 -4.48 -22.26 -3.53
N ASN A 23 -3.77 -22.53 -2.44
CA ASN A 23 -2.52 -23.30 -2.51
C ASN A 23 -2.75 -24.82 -2.61
N GLU A 24 -3.89 -25.33 -2.15
CA GLU A 24 -4.17 -26.76 -2.10
C GLU A 24 -5.16 -27.15 -3.22
N LYS A 25 -4.68 -27.91 -4.21
CA LYS A 25 -5.48 -28.31 -5.39
C LYS A 25 -6.77 -29.06 -5.00
N ALA A 26 -6.69 -29.93 -3.99
CA ALA A 26 -7.84 -30.67 -3.49
C ALA A 26 -8.91 -29.74 -2.89
N CYS A 27 -8.49 -28.78 -2.05
CA CYS A 27 -9.38 -27.76 -1.50
C CYS A 27 -9.99 -26.86 -2.58
N ARG A 28 -9.28 -26.55 -3.69
CA ARG A 28 -9.88 -25.82 -4.83
C ARG A 28 -11.00 -26.60 -5.48
N ALA A 29 -10.74 -27.87 -5.79
CA ALA A 29 -11.73 -28.73 -6.43
C ALA A 29 -12.99 -28.85 -5.55
N LEU A 30 -12.78 -29.11 -4.25
CA LEU A 30 -13.87 -29.20 -3.28
C LEU A 30 -14.61 -27.87 -3.10
N PHE A 31 -13.89 -26.74 -3.07
CA PHE A 31 -14.50 -25.42 -2.99
C PHE A 31 -15.42 -25.16 -4.19
N THR A 32 -14.97 -25.43 -5.41
CA THR A 32 -15.78 -25.25 -6.62
C THR A 32 -16.96 -26.22 -6.64
N GLN A 33 -16.76 -27.47 -6.23
CA GLN A 33 -17.83 -28.48 -6.15
C GLN A 33 -18.94 -28.07 -5.17
N LEU A 34 -18.59 -27.64 -3.96
CA LEU A 34 -19.58 -27.30 -2.92
C LEU A 34 -20.25 -25.94 -3.18
N THR A 35 -19.48 -24.95 -3.63
CA THR A 35 -19.96 -23.57 -3.70
C THR A 35 -20.44 -23.13 -5.08
N GLY A 36 -20.09 -23.88 -6.13
CA GLY A 36 -20.28 -23.48 -7.53
C GLY A 36 -19.37 -22.33 -7.98
N CYS A 37 -18.49 -21.82 -7.12
CA CYS A 37 -17.67 -20.66 -7.41
C CYS A 37 -16.37 -21.07 -8.12
N ALA A 38 -16.14 -20.51 -9.31
CA ALA A 38 -14.89 -20.63 -10.06
C ALA A 38 -13.89 -19.48 -9.76
N SER A 39 -14.27 -18.52 -8.91
CA SER A 39 -13.40 -17.43 -8.48
C SER A 39 -12.67 -17.79 -7.20
N PHE A 40 -11.34 -17.61 -7.19
CA PHE A 40 -10.48 -17.99 -6.07
C PHE A 40 -9.78 -16.78 -5.44
N PRO A 41 -9.27 -16.91 -4.20
CA PRO A 41 -8.47 -15.85 -3.57
C PRO A 41 -7.24 -15.46 -4.41
N LEU A 42 -6.90 -14.17 -4.38
CA LEU A 42 -5.68 -13.65 -5.00
C LEU A 42 -4.47 -13.80 -4.06
N LYS A 43 -3.26 -13.73 -4.63
CA LYS A 43 -2.01 -13.90 -3.89
C LYS A 43 -1.86 -12.76 -2.91
N PHE A 44 -1.97 -13.06 -1.63
CA PHE A 44 -1.88 -12.05 -0.57
C PHE A 44 -0.44 -11.92 -0.08
N CYS A 45 0.11 -10.70 -0.13
CA CYS A 45 1.40 -10.41 0.50
C CYS A 45 1.19 -9.91 1.94
N GLY A 46 1.54 -10.73 2.94
CA GLY A 46 1.37 -10.35 4.35
C GLY A 46 2.21 -9.14 4.78
N VAL A 47 3.44 -9.05 4.28
CA VAL A 47 4.37 -7.95 4.60
C VAL A 47 3.97 -6.64 3.90
N ARG A 48 3.51 -6.72 2.65
CA ARG A 48 3.15 -5.56 1.80
C ARG A 48 1.65 -5.46 1.58
N TRP A 49 0.89 -5.47 2.66
CA TRP A 49 -0.56 -5.61 2.58
C TRP A 49 -1.27 -4.42 1.94
N LEU A 50 -0.66 -3.23 1.96
CA LEU A 50 -1.19 -2.04 1.28
C LEU A 50 -1.21 -2.20 -0.25
N GLU A 51 -0.48 -3.17 -0.81
CA GLU A 51 -0.53 -3.53 -2.24
C GLU A 51 -1.68 -4.50 -2.56
N ASN A 52 -2.37 -5.03 -1.54
CA ASN A 52 -3.38 -6.09 -1.69
C ASN A 52 -4.80 -5.55 -1.93
N ALA A 53 -4.97 -4.34 -2.47
CA ALA A 53 -6.29 -3.76 -2.77
C ALA A 53 -7.20 -4.72 -3.57
N LYS A 54 -6.65 -5.36 -4.61
CA LYS A 54 -7.34 -6.38 -5.41
C LYS A 54 -7.70 -7.62 -4.60
N CYS A 55 -6.88 -8.01 -3.61
CA CYS A 55 -7.19 -9.15 -2.73
C CYS A 55 -8.38 -8.85 -1.82
N PHE A 56 -8.48 -7.64 -1.26
CA PHE A 56 -9.64 -7.24 -0.46
C PHE A 56 -10.93 -7.26 -1.30
N GLN A 57 -10.86 -6.76 -2.54
CA GLN A 57 -11.98 -6.81 -3.47
C GLN A 57 -12.38 -8.26 -3.80
N ARG A 58 -11.41 -9.12 -4.13
CA ARG A 58 -11.68 -10.54 -4.41
C ARG A 58 -12.26 -11.24 -3.20
N ALA A 59 -11.71 -11.00 -2.01
CA ALA A 59 -12.20 -11.59 -0.77
C ALA A 59 -13.66 -11.20 -0.52
N LEU A 60 -14.03 -9.94 -0.77
CA LEU A 60 -15.42 -9.48 -0.63
C LEU A 60 -16.36 -10.20 -1.60
N GLN A 61 -15.93 -10.40 -2.86
CA GLN A 61 -16.72 -11.09 -3.89
C GLN A 61 -16.98 -12.56 -3.56
N ILE A 62 -15.99 -13.26 -3.01
CA ILE A 62 -16.10 -14.70 -2.75
C ILE A 62 -16.51 -15.04 -1.32
N TRP A 63 -16.70 -14.04 -0.44
CA TRP A 63 -16.84 -14.27 0.99
C TRP A 63 -18.01 -15.20 1.33
N ASP A 64 -19.15 -15.04 0.67
CA ASP A 64 -20.33 -15.90 0.90
C ASP A 64 -20.07 -17.35 0.52
N HIS A 65 -19.34 -17.57 -0.57
CA HIS A 65 -18.88 -18.91 -0.98
C HIS A 65 -17.88 -19.48 0.04
N VAL A 66 -16.97 -18.65 0.58
CA VAL A 66 -16.04 -19.08 1.64
C VAL A 66 -16.81 -19.52 2.89
N VAL A 67 -17.82 -18.76 3.32
CA VAL A 67 -18.66 -19.13 4.48
C VAL A 67 -19.43 -20.43 4.21
N LYS A 68 -19.99 -20.59 3.00
CA LYS A 68 -20.65 -21.85 2.60
C LYS A 68 -19.68 -23.03 2.66
N PHE A 69 -18.49 -22.88 2.08
CA PHE A 69 -17.44 -23.90 2.10
C PHE A 69 -17.03 -24.31 3.52
N LEU A 70 -16.84 -23.34 4.43
CA LEU A 70 -16.47 -23.61 5.81
C LEU A 70 -17.53 -24.38 6.61
N LYS A 71 -18.80 -24.31 6.19
CA LYS A 71 -19.93 -25.03 6.79
C LYS A 71 -20.07 -26.45 6.24
N GLU A 72 -19.92 -26.62 4.93
CA GLU A 72 -20.20 -27.89 4.23
C GLU A 72 -18.98 -28.81 4.14
N ALA A 73 -17.77 -28.25 4.07
CA ALA A 73 -16.56 -29.05 3.91
C ALA A 73 -16.10 -29.67 5.23
N LYS A 74 -15.72 -30.95 5.19
CA LYS A 74 -15.03 -31.64 6.28
C LYS A 74 -13.55 -31.23 6.31
N LEU A 75 -13.27 -30.09 6.93
CA LEU A 75 -11.93 -29.52 7.00
C LEU A 75 -11.17 -29.96 8.26
N PRO A 76 -9.84 -30.16 8.18
CA PRO A 76 -9.02 -30.47 9.35
C PRO A 76 -9.00 -29.29 10.33
N LYS A 77 -8.85 -29.60 11.62
CA LYS A 77 -8.70 -28.59 12.67
C LYS A 77 -7.29 -27.98 12.62
N THR A 78 -7.13 -27.01 11.74
CA THR A 78 -5.89 -26.23 11.58
C THR A 78 -6.14 -24.77 11.94
N LYS A 79 -5.09 -24.07 12.38
CA LYS A 79 -5.15 -22.64 12.72
C LYS A 79 -5.76 -21.76 11.61
N PRO A 80 -5.48 -21.97 10.30
CA PRO A 80 -6.16 -21.25 9.22
C PRO A 80 -7.67 -21.48 9.20
N VAL A 81 -8.13 -22.72 9.35
CA VAL A 81 -9.56 -23.08 9.33
C VAL A 81 -10.28 -22.48 10.53
N GLU A 82 -9.70 -22.56 11.73
CA GLU A 82 -10.29 -21.99 12.95
C GLU A 82 -10.35 -20.45 12.90
N THR A 83 -9.33 -19.82 12.34
CA THR A 83 -9.32 -18.37 12.10
C THR A 83 -10.43 -17.97 11.14
N LEU A 84 -10.58 -18.69 10.02
CA LEU A 84 -11.65 -18.41 9.05
C LEU A 84 -13.05 -18.67 9.62
N LYS A 85 -13.23 -19.70 10.46
CA LYS A 85 -14.50 -19.94 11.16
C LYS A 85 -14.85 -18.80 12.11
N ARG A 86 -13.88 -18.25 12.85
CA ARG A 86 -14.09 -17.06 13.68
C ARG A 86 -14.43 -15.83 12.84
N ALA A 87 -13.72 -15.63 11.72
CA ALA A 87 -14.00 -14.53 10.79
C ALA A 87 -15.39 -14.62 10.17
N ALA A 88 -15.88 -15.83 9.89
CA ALA A 88 -17.24 -16.07 9.39
C ALA A 88 -18.33 -15.67 10.40
N CYS A 89 -18.00 -15.62 11.70
CA CYS A 89 -18.88 -15.14 12.76
C CYS A 89 -18.80 -13.62 12.99
N ASP A 90 -17.87 -12.91 12.35
CA ASP A 90 -17.75 -11.45 12.50
C ASP A 90 -18.76 -10.73 11.58
N PRO A 91 -19.79 -10.06 12.14
CA PRO A 91 -20.81 -9.39 11.33
C PRO A 91 -20.26 -8.20 10.53
N PHE A 92 -19.08 -7.67 10.90
CA PHE A 92 -18.46 -6.52 10.23
C PHE A 92 -17.41 -6.90 9.21
N LEU A 93 -17.12 -8.19 8.98
CA LEU A 93 -16.04 -8.57 8.07
C LEU A 93 -16.26 -8.04 6.65
N LYS A 94 -17.50 -8.12 6.15
CA LYS A 94 -17.87 -7.54 4.84
C LYS A 94 -17.73 -6.01 4.81
N CYS A 95 -17.75 -5.31 5.94
CA CYS A 95 -17.43 -3.88 6.04
C CYS A 95 -15.92 -3.62 6.15
N LYS A 96 -15.18 -4.48 6.86
CA LYS A 96 -13.73 -4.36 7.04
C LYS A 96 -12.99 -4.46 5.70
N LEU A 97 -13.41 -5.38 4.82
CA LEU A 97 -12.81 -5.59 3.50
C LEU A 97 -12.82 -4.32 2.60
N PRO A 98 -13.96 -3.68 2.30
CA PRO A 98 -13.98 -2.45 1.50
C PRO A 98 -13.31 -1.27 2.21
N PHE A 99 -13.37 -1.19 3.53
CA PHE A 99 -12.63 -0.15 4.27
C PHE A 99 -11.12 -0.29 4.08
N CYS A 100 -10.56 -1.49 4.29
CA CYS A 100 -9.15 -1.77 4.02
C CYS A 100 -8.79 -1.56 2.55
N LYS A 101 -9.68 -1.93 1.63
CA LYS A 101 -9.51 -1.64 0.20
C LYS A 101 -9.34 -0.15 -0.05
N THR A 102 -10.19 0.72 0.53
CA THR A 102 -10.10 2.17 0.29
C THR A 102 -8.75 2.74 0.72
N ILE A 103 -8.21 2.26 1.84
CA ILE A 103 -6.90 2.68 2.35
C ILE A 103 -5.77 2.14 1.46
N ALA A 104 -5.86 0.89 1.04
CA ALA A 104 -4.91 0.31 0.11
C ALA A 104 -4.90 1.07 -1.23
N ASP A 105 -6.07 1.40 -1.78
CA ASP A 105 -6.22 2.19 -3.01
C ASP A 105 -5.60 3.61 -2.84
N GLU A 106 -5.77 4.25 -1.68
CA GLU A 106 -5.19 5.57 -1.39
C GLU A 106 -3.65 5.51 -1.26
N CYS A 107 -3.11 4.44 -0.69
CA CYS A 107 -1.66 4.24 -0.59
C CYS A 107 -1.04 3.80 -1.93
N GLN A 108 -1.80 3.16 -2.82
CA GLN A 108 -1.29 2.50 -4.01
C GLN A 108 -0.54 3.45 -4.97
N PRO A 109 -1.04 4.66 -5.31
CA PRO A 109 -0.29 5.58 -6.17
C PRO A 109 1.07 5.95 -5.59
N PHE A 110 1.16 6.17 -4.27
CA PHE A 110 2.43 6.43 -3.61
C PHE A 110 3.36 5.23 -3.71
N LEU A 111 2.87 4.03 -3.38
CA LEU A 111 3.68 2.81 -3.41
C LEU A 111 4.18 2.51 -4.82
N GLN A 112 3.30 2.54 -5.82
CA GLN A 112 3.67 2.30 -7.21
C GLN A 112 4.70 3.31 -7.70
N TRP A 113 4.53 4.59 -7.36
CA TRP A 113 5.44 5.63 -7.80
C TRP A 113 6.87 5.44 -7.24
N PHE A 114 7.00 5.15 -5.94
CA PHE A 114 8.29 4.94 -5.29
C PHE A 114 8.84 3.51 -5.42
N GLN A 115 8.10 2.61 -6.06
CA GLN A 115 8.56 1.29 -6.47
C GLN A 115 8.95 1.25 -7.95
N THR A 116 8.86 2.38 -8.66
CA THR A 116 9.45 2.48 -9.99
C THR A 116 10.97 2.48 -9.87
N SER A 117 11.61 2.10 -10.97
CA SER A 117 13.05 2.19 -11.07
C SER A 117 13.49 3.68 -11.01
N LYS A 118 12.80 4.58 -11.71
CA LYS A 118 13.16 6.01 -11.85
C LYS A 118 13.53 6.72 -10.52
N PRO A 119 14.43 7.73 -10.54
CA PRO A 119 14.87 8.46 -9.33
C PRO A 119 13.76 9.39 -8.77
N MET A 120 12.82 8.83 -8.01
CA MET A 120 11.65 9.55 -7.50
C MET A 120 11.90 10.33 -6.21
N THR A 121 13.09 10.24 -5.62
CA THR A 121 13.44 10.89 -4.33
C THR A 121 13.13 12.39 -4.31
N SER A 122 13.30 13.09 -5.44
CA SER A 122 13.00 14.53 -5.56
C SER A 122 11.51 14.88 -5.40
N TYR A 123 10.62 13.89 -5.49
CA TYR A 123 9.17 14.03 -5.28
C TYR A 123 8.72 13.51 -3.91
N LEU A 124 9.63 12.96 -3.10
CA LEU A 124 9.30 12.29 -1.84
C LEU A 124 8.56 13.19 -0.86
N PHE A 125 8.98 14.46 -0.76
CA PHE A 125 8.35 15.43 0.11
C PHE A 125 6.86 15.61 -0.24
N GLU A 126 6.57 15.97 -1.49
CA GLU A 126 5.21 16.23 -1.96
C GLU A 126 4.34 14.98 -1.86
N ALA A 127 4.89 13.82 -2.22
CA ALA A 127 4.15 12.58 -2.24
C ALA A 127 3.77 12.11 -0.83
N VAL A 128 4.68 12.23 0.15
CA VAL A 128 4.38 11.90 1.55
C VAL A 128 3.41 12.91 2.17
N GLU A 129 3.57 14.21 1.89
CA GLU A 129 2.60 15.22 2.32
C GLU A 129 1.20 14.91 1.77
N LYS A 130 1.10 14.61 0.47
CA LYS A 130 -0.18 14.28 -0.18
C LYS A 130 -0.82 13.02 0.44
N LEU A 131 -0.03 11.97 0.67
CA LEU A 131 -0.52 10.74 1.33
C LEU A 131 -1.03 11.02 2.75
N LEU A 132 -0.26 11.76 3.55
CA LEU A 132 -0.67 12.16 4.91
C LEU A 132 -1.99 12.93 4.88
N ARG A 133 -2.12 13.90 3.97
CA ARG A 133 -3.37 14.67 3.82
C ARG A 133 -4.56 13.82 3.47
N TYR A 134 -4.43 12.89 2.52
CA TYR A 134 -5.53 11.99 2.16
C TYR A 134 -6.03 11.23 3.39
N LEU A 135 -5.12 10.61 4.14
CA LEU A 135 -5.47 9.84 5.33
C LEU A 135 -6.05 10.72 6.44
N MET A 136 -5.47 11.89 6.68
CA MET A 136 -5.90 12.82 7.73
C MET A 136 -7.27 13.43 7.43
N ASN A 137 -7.56 13.81 6.18
CA ASN A 137 -8.85 14.37 5.79
C ASN A 137 -10.05 13.46 6.13
N ARG A 138 -9.81 12.15 6.31
CA ARG A 138 -10.86 11.18 6.67
C ARG A 138 -11.29 11.25 8.13
N CYS A 139 -10.46 11.80 9.02
CA CYS A 139 -10.72 11.78 10.46
C CYS A 139 -10.28 13.03 11.25
N VAL A 140 -9.48 13.93 10.67
CA VAL A 140 -9.00 15.19 11.26
C VAL A 140 -9.91 16.33 10.85
N LYS A 141 -10.14 17.30 11.74
CA LYS A 141 -11.00 18.43 11.44
C LYS A 141 -10.42 19.33 10.32
N PRO A 142 -11.27 19.87 9.42
CA PRO A 142 -10.81 20.66 8.28
C PRO A 142 -10.01 21.92 8.63
N ASP A 143 -10.28 22.55 9.78
CA ASP A 143 -9.57 23.74 10.27
C ASP A 143 -8.09 23.46 10.52
N LEU A 144 -7.74 22.26 10.98
CA LEU A 144 -6.36 21.84 11.22
C LEU A 144 -5.64 21.45 9.92
N MET A 145 -6.38 21.09 8.86
CA MET A 145 -5.82 20.63 7.57
C MET A 145 -5.31 21.77 6.67
N LYS A 146 -5.46 23.04 7.11
CA LYS A 146 -4.96 24.23 6.40
C LYS A 146 -3.43 24.35 6.41
N CYS A 147 -2.75 23.71 7.36
CA CYS A 147 -1.29 23.76 7.44
C CYS A 147 -0.61 22.91 6.35
N THR A 148 0.66 23.19 6.02
CA THR A 148 1.44 22.51 4.96
C THR A 148 2.77 21.97 5.46
N GLY A 149 3.32 21.00 4.72
CA GLY A 149 4.66 20.48 4.94
C GLY A 149 4.86 19.91 6.35
N PRO A 150 5.99 20.26 7.04
CA PRO A 150 6.29 19.71 8.36
C PRO A 150 5.26 20.01 9.45
N LYS A 151 4.43 21.05 9.30
CA LYS A 151 3.37 21.38 10.26
C LYS A 151 2.29 20.28 10.34
N LEU A 152 2.12 19.47 9.29
CA LEU A 152 1.23 18.31 9.34
C LEU A 152 1.70 17.25 10.35
N LEU A 153 3.00 17.23 10.66
CA LEU A 153 3.58 16.28 11.61
C LEU A 153 3.27 16.64 13.07
N SER A 154 2.89 17.88 13.36
CA SER A 154 2.57 18.33 14.72
C SER A 154 1.09 18.16 15.09
N ILE A 155 0.23 17.81 14.13
CA ILE A 155 -1.18 17.51 14.41
C ILE A 155 -1.26 16.20 15.19
N ASP A 156 -1.62 16.30 16.46
CA ASP A 156 -1.82 15.14 17.31
C ASP A 156 -3.18 14.48 17.02
N THR A 157 -3.13 13.29 16.41
CA THR A 157 -4.31 12.47 16.12
C THR A 157 -4.84 11.68 17.31
N LYS A 158 -4.19 11.75 18.48
CA LYS A 158 -4.69 11.15 19.74
C LYS A 158 -5.62 12.10 20.49
N LYS A 159 -5.44 13.42 20.32
CA LYS A 159 -6.32 14.44 20.91
C LYS A 159 -7.69 14.40 20.23
N SER A 160 -8.72 13.98 20.97
CA SER A 160 -10.10 13.89 20.46
C SER A 160 -10.63 15.20 19.89
N GLY A 161 -10.22 16.34 20.47
CA GLY A 161 -10.57 17.68 19.98
C GLY A 161 -10.06 18.02 18.58
N ASN A 162 -9.06 17.29 18.06
CA ASN A 162 -8.53 17.48 16.71
C ASN A 162 -9.24 16.62 15.66
N LEU A 163 -10.08 15.67 16.09
CA LEU A 163 -10.74 14.71 15.22
C LEU A 163 -12.18 15.13 14.96
N ILE A 164 -12.71 14.71 13.81
CA ILE A 164 -14.14 14.82 13.55
C ILE A 164 -14.92 13.79 14.37
N LEU A 165 -16.21 14.05 14.56
CA LEU A 165 -17.11 13.13 15.25
C LEU A 165 -17.13 11.77 14.55
N SER A 166 -17.23 10.67 15.31
CA SER A 166 -17.18 9.32 14.76
C SER A 166 -18.18 9.11 13.62
N LYS A 167 -19.41 9.62 13.76
CA LYS A 167 -20.45 9.55 12.73
C LYS A 167 -20.07 10.18 11.38
N ASN A 168 -19.11 11.12 11.37
CA ASN A 168 -18.70 11.85 10.18
C ASN A 168 -17.41 11.31 9.57
N ILE A 169 -16.81 10.26 10.14
CA ILE A 169 -15.58 9.68 9.61
C ILE A 169 -15.81 9.16 8.20
N ASP A 170 -14.85 9.44 7.33
CA ASP A 170 -14.87 8.84 6.01
C ASP A 170 -14.33 7.40 6.03
N ILE A 171 -15.25 6.44 6.18
CA ILE A 171 -14.96 4.99 6.06
C ILE A 171 -15.06 4.47 4.61
N GLY A 172 -15.26 5.37 3.64
CA GLY A 172 -15.44 5.05 2.23
C GLY A 172 -16.87 4.62 1.86
N PHE A 173 -17.26 4.89 0.62
CA PHE A 173 -18.63 4.72 0.13
C PHE A 173 -19.16 3.29 0.28
N ALA A 174 -18.39 2.28 -0.16
CA ALA A 174 -18.81 0.88 -0.11
C ALA A 174 -19.06 0.39 1.34
N THR A 175 -18.19 0.77 2.28
CA THR A 175 -18.36 0.47 3.70
C THR A 175 -19.60 1.15 4.28
N LYS A 176 -19.81 2.45 3.99
CA LYS A 176 -21.01 3.18 4.43
C LYS A 176 -22.29 2.52 3.92
N ARG A 177 -22.31 2.10 2.65
CA ARG A 177 -23.46 1.41 2.05
C ARG A 177 -23.77 0.08 2.74
N LEU A 178 -22.76 -0.73 3.05
CA LEU A 178 -22.96 -2.01 3.75
C LEU A 178 -23.41 -1.82 5.20
N LEU A 179 -22.89 -0.80 5.89
CA LEU A 179 -23.24 -0.51 7.27
C LEU A 179 -24.66 0.06 7.43
N GLY A 180 -25.11 0.85 6.45
CA GLY A 180 -26.46 1.43 6.39
C GLY A 180 -27.52 0.52 5.74
N GLY A 181 -27.11 -0.55 5.05
CA GLY A 181 -28.03 -1.49 4.40
C GLY A 181 -28.57 -2.57 5.34
N THR A 182 -29.45 -3.42 4.80
CA THR A 182 -30.03 -4.58 5.51
C THR A 182 -29.09 -5.79 5.60
N ALA A 183 -27.92 -5.72 4.95
CA ALA A 183 -26.95 -6.82 4.93
C ALA A 183 -26.29 -7.10 6.29
N ILE A 184 -26.35 -6.15 7.24
CA ILE A 184 -25.75 -6.28 8.56
C ILE A 184 -26.82 -6.02 9.63
N THR A 185 -27.31 -7.11 10.22
CA THR A 185 -28.29 -7.06 11.32
C THR A 185 -27.56 -6.91 12.65
N VAL A 186 -27.16 -5.68 12.99
CA VAL A 186 -26.51 -5.34 14.28
C VAL A 186 -27.08 -4.06 14.85
N THR A 187 -26.98 -3.89 16.17
CA THR A 187 -27.45 -2.68 16.87
C THR A 187 -26.66 -1.43 16.45
N GLU A 188 -27.29 -0.26 16.51
CA GLU A 188 -26.63 1.02 16.19
C GLU A 188 -25.38 1.28 17.05
N ARG A 189 -25.42 0.85 18.31
CA ARG A 189 -24.24 0.88 19.20
C ARG A 189 -23.05 0.12 18.59
N ARG A 190 -23.27 -1.10 18.10
CA ARG A 190 -22.23 -1.92 17.46
C ARG A 190 -21.70 -1.26 16.17
N LYS A 191 -22.58 -0.61 15.38
CA LYS A 191 -22.15 0.14 14.19
C LYS A 191 -21.24 1.33 14.57
N LEU A 192 -21.59 2.07 15.62
CA LEU A 192 -20.77 3.16 16.13
C LEU A 192 -19.42 2.66 16.69
N GLU A 193 -19.40 1.52 17.38
CA GLU A 193 -18.17 0.85 17.82
C GLU A 193 -17.27 0.51 16.62
N PHE A 194 -17.84 -0.07 15.56
CA PHE A 194 -17.09 -0.35 14.32
C PHE A 194 -16.51 0.91 13.68
N ILE A 195 -17.27 2.01 13.62
CA ILE A 195 -16.76 3.29 13.10
C ILE A 195 -15.63 3.83 13.99
N HIS A 196 -15.72 3.66 15.30
CA HIS A 196 -14.64 3.99 16.23
C HIS A 196 -13.38 3.15 15.97
N GLU A 197 -13.52 1.85 15.69
CA GLU A 197 -12.40 0.99 15.28
C GLU A 197 -11.75 1.49 14.00
N CYS A 198 -12.55 1.87 12.99
CA CYS A 198 -12.05 2.46 11.74
C CYS A 198 -11.24 3.74 12.02
N ARG A 199 -11.74 4.62 12.90
CA ARG A 199 -11.01 5.81 13.37
C ARG A 199 -9.67 5.44 13.98
N SER A 200 -9.67 4.47 14.89
CA SER A 200 -8.49 4.05 15.62
C SER A 200 -7.40 3.51 14.68
N MET A 201 -7.80 2.78 13.65
CA MET A 201 -6.88 2.32 12.62
C MET A 201 -6.28 3.49 11.83
N LEU A 202 -7.11 4.43 11.36
CA LEU A 202 -6.66 5.63 10.64
C LEU A 202 -5.67 6.44 11.48
N THR A 203 -6.02 6.79 12.73
CA THR A 203 -5.15 7.58 13.60
C THR A 203 -3.85 6.86 13.94
N THR A 204 -3.89 5.54 14.12
CA THR A 204 -2.68 4.74 14.33
C THR A 204 -1.77 4.77 13.09
N MET A 205 -2.34 4.61 11.90
CA MET A 205 -1.59 4.64 10.65
C MET A 205 -0.97 6.02 10.42
N ILE A 206 -1.74 7.09 10.62
CA ILE A 206 -1.26 8.48 10.54
C ILE A 206 -0.13 8.72 11.55
N SER A 207 -0.30 8.32 12.81
CA SER A 207 0.73 8.46 13.84
C SER A 207 2.03 7.72 13.48
N LYS A 208 1.92 6.52 12.90
CA LYS A 208 3.10 5.76 12.42
C LYS A 208 3.78 6.46 11.25
N LEU A 209 3.00 6.95 10.28
CA LEU A 209 3.52 7.73 9.14
C LEU A 209 4.20 9.01 9.61
N GLN A 210 3.56 9.79 10.50
CA GLN A 210 4.17 10.98 11.12
C GLN A 210 5.46 10.62 11.87
N LYS A 211 5.48 9.53 12.65
CA LYS A 211 6.67 9.11 13.42
C LYS A 211 7.86 8.80 12.51
N ARG A 212 7.64 8.08 11.42
CA ARG A 212 8.68 7.63 10.47
C ARG A 212 8.81 8.52 9.22
N SER A 213 8.15 9.68 9.21
CA SER A 213 8.02 10.49 8.00
C SER A 213 9.39 11.05 7.55
N PRO A 214 9.74 10.92 6.26
CA PRO A 214 10.90 11.59 5.68
C PRO A 214 10.77 13.12 5.71
N LEU A 215 9.57 13.66 5.92
CA LEU A 215 9.34 15.11 6.10
C LEU A 215 10.08 15.69 7.33
N LYS A 216 10.57 14.85 8.24
CA LYS A 216 11.45 15.24 9.35
C LYS A 216 12.88 15.52 8.91
N GLN A 217 13.34 14.89 7.84
CA GLN A 217 14.72 14.90 7.42
C GLN A 217 15.03 16.19 6.66
N LYS A 218 16.14 16.85 7.01
CA LYS A 218 16.58 18.10 6.38
C LYS A 218 16.83 17.92 4.88
N ALA A 219 17.52 16.83 4.50
CA ALA A 219 17.82 16.50 3.10
C ALA A 219 16.55 16.43 2.22
N VAL A 220 15.44 15.92 2.76
CA VAL A 220 14.17 15.83 2.01
C VAL A 220 13.49 17.20 1.87
N ARG A 221 13.76 18.13 2.79
CA ARG A 221 13.27 19.53 2.75
C ARG A 221 14.08 20.40 1.80
N GLU A 222 15.32 20.04 1.49
CA GLU A 222 16.15 20.77 0.53
C GLU A 222 15.68 20.57 -0.92
N TYR A 223 14.88 19.52 -1.20
CA TYR A 223 14.25 19.27 -2.51
C TYR A 223 12.77 19.69 -2.59
N LEU A 224 12.38 20.78 -1.91
CA LEU A 224 11.04 21.35 -2.05
C LEU A 224 10.75 21.77 -3.50
N LYS A 225 9.47 21.89 -3.87
CA LYS A 225 9.00 22.12 -5.25
C LYS A 225 9.73 23.24 -6.00
N GLU A 226 10.04 24.31 -5.27
CA GLU A 226 10.61 25.54 -5.80
C GLU A 226 12.08 25.72 -5.41
N SER A 227 12.68 24.71 -4.75
CA SER A 227 14.07 24.78 -4.36
C SER A 227 14.99 24.84 -5.57
N LYS A 228 16.15 25.45 -5.38
CA LYS A 228 17.16 25.58 -6.44
C LYS A 228 17.70 24.20 -6.77
N GLU A 229 17.98 23.40 -5.74
CA GLU A 229 18.51 22.05 -5.80
C GLU A 229 17.59 21.11 -6.61
N ARG A 230 16.27 21.20 -6.42
CA ARG A 230 15.32 20.38 -7.20
C ARG A 230 15.25 20.81 -8.67
N ARG A 231 15.36 22.11 -8.96
CA ARG A 231 15.39 22.60 -10.34
C ARG A 231 16.65 22.13 -11.06
N GLU A 232 17.81 22.30 -10.44
CA GLU A 232 19.10 21.85 -10.96
C GLU A 232 19.12 20.34 -11.17
N LEU A 233 18.66 19.56 -10.19
CA LEU A 233 18.58 18.10 -10.31
C LEU A 233 17.65 17.66 -11.44
N LYS A 234 16.51 18.33 -11.65
CA LYS A 234 15.61 18.02 -12.76
C LYS A 234 16.21 18.34 -14.12
N VAL A 235 16.99 19.41 -14.21
CA VAL A 235 17.72 19.77 -15.44
C VAL A 235 18.80 18.73 -15.69
N ALA A 236 19.65 18.44 -14.71
CA ALA A 236 20.71 17.44 -14.82
C ALA A 236 20.16 16.05 -15.20
N LEU A 237 19.05 15.60 -14.58
CA LEU A 237 18.40 14.34 -14.93
C LEU A 237 17.87 14.31 -16.36
N ARG A 238 17.38 15.43 -16.89
CA ARG A 238 16.93 15.51 -18.30
C ARG A 238 18.11 15.50 -19.26
N GLU A 239 19.17 16.23 -18.93
CA GLU A 239 20.37 16.29 -19.75
C GLU A 239 21.10 14.95 -19.83
N THR A 240 21.11 14.19 -18.73
CA THR A 240 21.79 12.88 -18.67
C THR A 240 20.91 11.72 -19.10
N ALA A 241 19.57 11.85 -19.09
CA ALA A 241 18.66 10.76 -19.46
C ALA A 241 18.82 10.29 -20.91
N ASP A 242 19.16 11.20 -21.83
CA ASP A 242 19.28 10.91 -23.26
C ASP A 242 20.74 10.91 -23.74
N LYS A 243 21.70 11.02 -22.83
CA LYS A 243 23.14 11.07 -23.16
C LYS A 243 23.81 9.73 -22.90
N CYS A 244 24.51 9.27 -23.92
CA CYS A 244 25.47 8.19 -23.85
C CYS A 244 26.87 8.80 -23.81
N GLU A 245 27.60 8.63 -22.71
CA GLU A 245 28.95 9.18 -22.56
C GLU A 245 30.01 8.09 -22.77
N ASP A 246 30.91 8.30 -23.74
CA ASP A 246 32.12 7.48 -23.89
C ASP A 246 33.04 7.76 -22.69
N ILE A 247 33.21 6.77 -21.82
CA ILE A 247 34.08 6.87 -20.64
C ILE A 247 35.38 6.14 -20.93
N PRO A 248 36.49 6.86 -21.21
CA PRO A 248 37.77 6.25 -21.56
C PRO A 248 38.49 5.71 -20.31
N ILE A 249 39.44 4.80 -20.54
CA ILE A 249 40.39 4.38 -19.51
C ILE A 249 41.44 5.48 -19.37
N ILE A 250 41.67 5.99 -18.15
CA ILE A 250 42.68 7.02 -17.90
C ILE A 250 43.90 6.42 -17.20
N ILE A 251 45.07 6.47 -17.85
CA ILE A 251 46.36 6.03 -17.28
C ILE A 251 47.35 7.19 -17.37
N GLY A 252 47.84 7.67 -16.23
CA GLY A 252 48.79 8.79 -16.18
C GLY A 252 48.26 10.09 -16.81
N GLY A 253 46.94 10.31 -16.79
CA GLY A 253 46.29 11.48 -17.38
C GLY A 253 46.08 11.41 -18.90
N LYS A 254 46.43 10.29 -19.54
CA LYS A 254 46.12 10.04 -20.96
C LYS A 254 44.92 9.12 -21.09
N GLU A 255 44.07 9.41 -22.06
CA GLU A 255 42.88 8.62 -22.40
C GLU A 255 43.26 7.46 -23.34
N PHE A 256 42.75 6.27 -23.04
CA PHE A 256 42.94 5.06 -23.83
C PHE A 256 41.58 4.42 -24.15
N ARG A 257 41.47 3.90 -25.38
CA ARG A 257 40.31 3.15 -25.90
C ARG A 257 40.77 1.76 -26.32
N THR A 258 39.96 0.74 -26.08
CA THR A 258 40.23 -0.64 -26.51
C THR A 258 39.03 -1.20 -27.28
N ASN A 259 39.22 -2.34 -27.95
CA ASN A 259 38.16 -3.02 -28.69
C ASN A 259 37.17 -3.77 -27.77
N ASN A 260 37.44 -3.87 -26.46
CA ASN A 260 36.62 -4.60 -25.49
C ASN A 260 35.54 -3.69 -24.88
N ILE A 261 34.59 -3.24 -25.69
CA ILE A 261 33.58 -2.26 -25.26
C ILE A 261 32.59 -2.91 -24.29
N ARG A 262 32.34 -2.24 -23.16
CA ARG A 262 31.31 -2.63 -22.18
C ARG A 262 30.27 -1.54 -22.03
N TYR A 263 29.11 -1.90 -21.49
CA TYR A 263 27.98 -1.00 -21.38
C TYR A 263 27.37 -1.06 -19.98
N GLN A 264 27.38 0.07 -19.28
CA GLN A 264 26.63 0.26 -18.04
C GLN A 264 25.30 0.94 -18.35
N THR A 265 24.29 0.12 -18.57
CA THR A 265 22.92 0.60 -18.57
C THR A 265 22.54 1.05 -17.17
N MET A 266 21.66 2.05 -17.04
CA MET A 266 20.93 2.19 -15.77
C MET A 266 20.26 0.86 -15.44
N ASP A 267 20.37 0.40 -14.18
CA ASP A 267 19.79 -0.84 -13.62
C ASP A 267 18.26 -0.99 -13.80
N GLN A 268 17.67 -0.01 -14.46
CA GLN A 268 16.26 0.35 -14.50
C GLN A 268 15.62 0.04 -15.85
N TYR A 269 16.41 -0.24 -16.89
CA TYR A 269 15.98 -0.35 -18.29
C TYR A 269 16.57 -1.57 -19.01
N HIS A 270 16.71 -2.73 -18.35
CA HIS A 270 17.31 -3.93 -18.94
C HIS A 270 16.52 -4.60 -20.09
N TYR A 271 15.38 -4.05 -20.54
CA TYR A 271 14.47 -4.74 -21.48
C TYR A 271 14.01 -3.92 -22.69
N HIS A 272 14.57 -2.74 -22.95
CA HIS A 272 14.20 -1.94 -24.12
C HIS A 272 15.42 -1.73 -25.02
N GLN A 273 15.44 -2.42 -26.16
CA GLN A 273 16.19 -2.00 -27.33
C GLN A 273 15.52 -0.74 -27.88
N SER A 274 15.89 0.42 -27.35
CA SER A 274 15.49 1.75 -27.81
C SER A 274 16.75 2.62 -27.72
N PRO A 275 17.02 3.55 -28.66
CA PRO A 275 18.35 4.08 -28.93
C PRO A 275 18.93 5.01 -27.85
N ALA A 276 18.29 5.12 -26.69
CA ALA A 276 18.80 5.83 -25.52
C ALA A 276 19.47 4.82 -24.58
N PHE A 277 20.64 4.31 -24.99
CA PHE A 277 21.51 3.57 -24.10
C PHE A 277 22.40 4.57 -23.36
N VAL A 278 22.45 4.50 -22.03
CA VAL A 278 23.64 4.93 -21.30
C VAL A 278 24.61 3.76 -21.42
N GLU A 279 25.66 3.91 -22.22
CA GLU A 279 26.73 2.93 -22.37
C GLU A 279 27.94 3.42 -21.58
N ILE A 280 28.20 2.90 -20.38
CA ILE A 280 29.49 3.11 -19.71
C ILE A 280 30.36 1.87 -19.87
N ALA A 281 31.48 2.02 -20.57
CA ALA A 281 32.49 0.99 -20.70
C ALA A 281 33.40 0.96 -19.48
N ILE A 282 33.09 0.11 -18.50
CA ILE A 282 34.06 -0.27 -17.47
C ILE A 282 34.76 -1.54 -17.92
N ILE A 283 35.98 -1.39 -18.45
CA ILE A 283 36.83 -2.50 -18.88
C ILE A 283 37.81 -2.79 -17.74
N CYS A 284 37.54 -3.85 -16.96
CA CYS A 284 38.55 -4.44 -16.08
C CYS A 284 39.24 -5.59 -16.81
N GLU A 285 40.56 -5.54 -16.90
CA GLU A 285 41.42 -6.71 -17.02
C GLU A 285 42.44 -6.70 -15.88
N CYS A 286 42.21 -7.58 -14.89
CA CYS A 286 43.15 -8.58 -14.38
C CYS A 286 42.30 -9.71 -13.78
#